data_AF-A0A1B6H223-F1
#
_entry.id   AF-A0A1B6H223-F1
#
_cell.length_a   1.000
_cell.length_b   1.000
_cell.length_c   1.000
_cell.angle_alpha   90.00
_cell.angle_beta   90.00
_cell.angle_gamma   90.00
#
_symmetry.space_group_name_H-M   'P 1'
#
loop_
_entity.id
_entity.type
_entity.pdbx_description
1 polymer ?
#
loop_
_entity_poly.entity_id
_entity_poly.type
_entity_poly.pdbx_seq_one_letter_code
_entity_poly.pdbx_strand_id
1 'polypeptide(L)'
;GRRLEFMRDCTWWYYFQAYFPLSLHKTAELPPNTNYLFCVYPHGMLCSGAFGNFATNYSEFTSLYPGLTPYILTVNAAFNMPFTRELVLALGACAASKESMVHLLEDTSQPKAVVLMVGGASEAFKCRPGTYRIILKKRKGFIKVALETGTPLVPVFSFGETNLYDQVSNPPGSWLHSVQDKFRKVLGIAPCIPIGRGIFQYNFGVIPRRHPVS
;
A
#
# COMPACT_ATOMS: atom_id res chain seq x y z
N GLY A 1 1.69 1.11 14.75
CA GLY A 1 1.31 -0.28 14.98
C GLY A 1 2.17 -0.89 16.08
N ARG A 2 1.78 -2.06 16.59
CA ARG A 2 2.58 -2.84 17.54
C ARG A 2 3.48 -3.78 16.74
N ARG A 3 4.62 -3.27 16.26
CA ARG A 3 5.54 -4.01 15.40
C ARG A 3 6.13 -5.23 16.12
N LEU A 4 5.98 -6.41 15.53
CA LEU A 4 6.48 -7.69 16.03
C LEU A 4 7.37 -8.32 14.96
N GLU A 5 8.68 -8.44 15.21
CA GLU A 5 9.63 -8.93 14.19
C GLU A 5 9.31 -10.36 13.75
N PHE A 6 8.99 -11.28 14.66
CA PHE A 6 8.63 -12.66 14.28
C PHE A 6 7.46 -12.72 13.28
N MET A 7 6.52 -11.77 13.35
CA MET A 7 5.41 -11.70 12.41
C MET A 7 5.89 -11.22 11.05
N ARG A 8 6.81 -10.25 10.99
CA ARG A 8 7.41 -9.74 9.74
C ARG A 8 8.40 -10.70 9.10
N ASP A 9 8.99 -11.59 9.90
CA ASP A 9 9.91 -12.65 9.49
C ASP A 9 9.19 -13.98 9.17
N CYS A 10 7.87 -14.03 9.29
CA CYS A 10 7.10 -15.25 9.00
C CYS A 10 7.41 -15.78 7.58
N THR A 11 7.75 -17.07 7.48
CA THR A 11 8.13 -17.74 6.21
C THR A 11 7.06 -17.62 5.13
N TRP A 12 5.80 -17.39 5.50
CA TRP A 12 4.73 -17.08 4.56
C TRP A 12 5.07 -15.88 3.66
N TRP A 13 5.77 -14.87 4.18
CA TRP A 13 6.13 -13.67 3.41
C TRP A 13 7.23 -13.93 2.37
N TYR A 14 8.12 -14.90 2.61
CA TYR A 14 9.05 -15.38 1.59
C TYR A 14 8.29 -15.89 0.36
N TYR A 15 7.27 -16.74 0.58
CA TYR A 15 6.44 -17.25 -0.50
C TYR A 15 5.60 -16.15 -1.15
N PHE A 16 5.09 -15.19 -0.38
CA PHE A 16 4.40 -14.02 -0.91
C PHE A 16 5.29 -13.23 -1.89
N GLN A 17 6.55 -13.00 -1.52
CA GLN A 17 7.49 -12.27 -2.36
C GLN A 17 7.85 -13.03 -3.64
N ALA A 18 8.08 -14.35 -3.53
CA ALA A 18 8.34 -15.23 -4.67
C ALA A 18 7.11 -15.40 -5.59
N TYR A 19 5.91 -15.23 -5.03
CA TYR A 19 4.66 -15.24 -5.77
C TYR A 19 4.49 -13.98 -6.65
N PHE A 20 4.93 -12.82 -6.16
CA PHE A 20 4.88 -11.56 -6.89
C PHE A 20 6.24 -11.06 -7.37
N PRO A 21 7.15 -11.93 -7.86
CA PRO A 21 8.59 -11.69 -7.94
C PRO A 21 9.03 -10.25 -7.60
N LEU A 22 9.04 -9.91 -6.31
CA LEU A 22 9.17 -8.50 -5.92
C LEU A 22 10.63 -8.07 -6.00
N SER A 23 10.85 -6.89 -6.54
CA SER A 23 12.13 -6.20 -6.55
C SER A 23 11.94 -4.77 -6.08
N LEU A 24 12.99 -4.15 -5.54
CA LEU A 24 12.96 -2.75 -5.13
C LEU A 24 14.17 -2.01 -5.71
N HIS A 25 13.90 -0.99 -6.52
CA HIS A 25 14.96 -0.19 -7.15
C HIS A 25 15.15 1.14 -6.43
N LYS A 26 16.34 1.35 -5.86
CA LYS A 26 16.76 2.63 -5.27
C LYS A 26 17.29 3.57 -6.35
N THR A 27 16.77 4.79 -6.37
CA THR A 27 17.16 5.84 -7.34
C THR A 27 17.90 7.01 -6.72
N ALA A 28 17.84 7.16 -5.39
CA ALA A 28 18.50 8.23 -4.66
C ALA A 28 18.93 7.76 -3.27
N GLU A 29 20.00 8.36 -2.76
CA GLU A 29 20.44 8.19 -1.38
C GLU A 29 19.52 8.95 -0.43
N LEU A 30 19.10 8.29 0.65
CA LEU A 30 18.28 8.89 1.71
C LEU A 30 19.07 8.80 3.02
N PRO A 31 19.62 9.92 3.52
CA PRO A 31 20.30 9.95 4.81
C PRO A 31 19.41 9.40 5.94
N PRO A 32 19.88 8.45 6.76
CA PRO A 32 19.10 7.85 7.83
C PRO A 32 19.14 8.71 9.10
N ASN A 33 18.89 10.02 8.96
CA ASN A 33 18.90 10.99 10.04
C ASN A 33 17.59 11.80 10.15
N THR A 34 16.62 11.49 9.29
CA THR A 34 15.33 12.17 9.26
C THR A 34 14.23 11.19 8.87
N ASN A 35 12.99 11.60 9.09
CA ASN A 35 11.80 10.89 8.66
C ASN A 35 11.50 11.25 7.19
N TYR A 36 10.94 10.30 6.46
CA TYR A 36 10.54 10.47 5.07
C TYR A 36 9.10 10.03 4.87
N LEU A 37 8.39 10.73 3.99
CA LEU A 37 7.06 10.33 3.54
C LEU A 37 7.15 9.71 2.14
N PHE A 38 7.15 8.38 2.10
CA PHE A 38 7.16 7.57 0.89
C PHE A 38 5.76 7.60 0.26
N CYS A 39 5.66 8.18 -0.93
CA CYS A 39 4.42 8.38 -1.67
C CYS A 39 4.33 7.34 -2.78
N VAL A 40 3.55 6.28 -2.56
CA VAL A 40 3.48 5.11 -3.46
C VAL A 40 2.37 5.26 -4.50
N TYR A 41 2.70 4.95 -5.75
CA TYR A 41 1.80 4.96 -6.90
C TYR A 41 2.04 3.77 -7.84
N PRO A 42 1.01 3.22 -8.51
CA PRO A 42 -0.40 3.34 -8.13
C PRO A 42 -0.67 2.55 -6.84
N HIS A 43 -1.81 2.79 -6.19
CA HIS A 43 -2.26 1.94 -5.07
C HIS A 43 -2.44 0.46 -5.49
N GLY A 44 -2.80 0.18 -6.75
CA GLY A 44 -3.25 -1.16 -7.13
C GLY A 44 -4.54 -1.55 -6.41
N MET A 45 -4.95 -2.80 -6.52
CA MET A 45 -6.13 -3.27 -5.78
C MET A 45 -5.82 -3.50 -4.29
N LEU A 46 -4.75 -4.24 -3.99
CA LEU A 46 -4.38 -4.65 -2.63
C LEU A 46 -2.99 -4.15 -2.19
N CYS A 47 -2.31 -3.32 -3.00
CA CYS A 47 -0.98 -2.79 -2.71
C CYS A 47 0.06 -3.89 -2.43
N SER A 48 0.06 -4.99 -3.18
CA SER A 48 0.88 -6.17 -2.87
C SER A 48 2.37 -5.85 -2.90
N GLY A 49 2.83 -5.02 -3.85
CA GLY A 49 4.21 -4.56 -3.91
C GLY A 49 4.60 -3.72 -2.70
N ALA A 50 3.78 -2.74 -2.32
CA ALA A 50 4.03 -1.92 -1.14
C ALA A 50 4.00 -2.75 0.16
N PHE A 51 3.05 -3.68 0.26
CA PHE A 51 2.96 -4.58 1.41
C PHE A 51 4.22 -5.44 1.53
N GLY A 52 4.61 -6.13 0.45
CA GLY A 52 5.81 -6.98 0.49
C GLY A 52 7.07 -6.18 0.78
N ASN A 53 7.24 -5.02 0.13
CA ASN A 53 8.44 -4.20 0.29
C ASN A 53 8.57 -3.52 1.66
N PHE A 54 7.46 -3.10 2.29
CA PHE A 54 7.52 -2.24 3.49
C PHE A 54 6.91 -2.88 4.75
N ALA A 55 6.02 -3.85 4.62
CA ALA A 55 5.37 -4.51 5.77
C ALA A 55 6.05 -5.82 6.19
N THR A 56 6.96 -6.36 5.39
CA THR A 56 7.68 -7.63 5.66
C THR A 56 9.19 -7.40 5.65
N ASN A 57 9.97 -8.40 6.10
CA ASN A 57 11.43 -8.31 6.19
C ASN A 57 12.18 -9.07 5.08
N TYR A 58 11.47 -9.63 4.09
CA TYR A 58 12.09 -10.38 3.00
C TYR A 58 12.48 -9.50 1.79
N SER A 59 12.04 -8.24 1.77
CA SER A 59 12.40 -7.28 0.73
C SER A 59 13.82 -6.74 0.87
N GLU A 60 14.31 -6.12 -0.20
CA GLU A 60 15.61 -5.44 -0.24
C GLU A 60 15.59 -4.08 0.51
N PHE A 61 14.48 -3.71 1.18
CA PHE A 61 14.33 -2.39 1.77
C PHE A 61 15.42 -2.08 2.82
N THR A 62 15.63 -3.01 3.76
CA THR A 62 16.59 -2.81 4.86
C THR A 62 18.04 -2.71 4.36
N SER A 63 18.39 -3.42 3.28
CA SER A 63 19.72 -3.33 2.68
C SER A 63 19.91 -2.06 1.86
N LEU A 64 18.87 -1.59 1.16
CA LEU A 64 18.92 -0.38 0.34
C LEU A 64 18.86 0.91 1.16
N TYR A 65 18.14 0.89 2.28
CA TYR A 65 17.93 2.04 3.18
C TYR A 65 18.24 1.67 4.65
N PRO A 66 19.52 1.36 4.97
CA PRO A 66 19.90 0.97 6.31
C PRO A 66 19.58 2.10 7.31
N GLY A 67 18.98 1.74 8.44
CA GLY A 67 18.59 2.68 9.49
C GLY A 67 17.22 3.35 9.33
N LEU A 68 16.54 3.19 8.17
CA LEU A 68 15.15 3.61 8.04
C LEU A 68 14.20 2.48 8.47
N THR A 69 13.25 2.79 9.34
CA THR A 69 12.20 1.84 9.73
C THR A 69 10.91 2.09 8.93
N PRO A 70 10.42 1.13 8.13
CA PRO A 70 9.21 1.34 7.33
C PRO A 70 7.94 1.17 8.16
N TYR A 71 6.99 2.10 7.98
CA TYR A 71 5.65 2.07 8.56
C TYR A 71 4.61 2.30 7.47
N ILE A 72 3.90 1.23 7.08
CA ILE A 72 2.84 1.32 6.06
C ILE A 72 1.55 1.89 6.64
N LEU A 73 0.93 2.81 5.91
CA LEU A 73 -0.36 3.39 6.27
C LEU A 73 -1.48 2.65 5.56
N THR A 74 -2.48 2.20 6.30
CA THR A 74 -3.62 1.43 5.78
C THR A 74 -4.96 2.05 6.19
N VAL A 75 -6.03 1.62 5.54
CA VAL A 75 -7.39 2.10 5.78
C VAL A 75 -7.82 1.80 7.23
N ASN A 76 -8.49 2.77 7.87
CA ASN A 76 -8.95 2.64 9.26
C ASN A 76 -9.81 1.39 9.51
N ALA A 77 -10.59 0.97 8.51
CA ALA A 77 -11.40 -0.24 8.58
C ALA A 77 -10.60 -1.52 8.90
N ALA A 78 -9.32 -1.59 8.52
CA ALA A 78 -8.44 -2.71 8.85
C ALA A 78 -8.26 -2.87 10.36
N PHE A 79 -8.36 -1.80 11.14
CA PHE A 79 -8.21 -1.79 12.60
C PHE A 79 -9.51 -2.10 13.36
N ASN A 80 -10.64 -2.21 12.66
CA ASN A 80 -11.94 -2.50 13.28
C ASN A 80 -12.30 -3.99 13.22
N MET A 81 -11.65 -4.78 12.35
CA MET A 81 -11.88 -6.22 12.22
C MET A 81 -10.92 -7.00 13.13
N PRO A 82 -11.38 -7.90 14.01
CA PRO A 82 -10.56 -8.45 15.10
C PRO A 82 -9.28 -9.17 14.62
N PHE A 83 -9.36 -10.06 13.63
CA PHE A 83 -8.16 -10.77 13.11
C PHE A 83 -7.26 -9.89 12.25
N THR A 84 -7.86 -9.11 11.35
CA THR A 84 -7.12 -8.19 10.49
C THR A 84 -6.38 -7.15 11.31
N ARG A 85 -7.02 -6.61 12.36
CA ARG A 85 -6.44 -5.64 13.28
C ARG A 85 -5.16 -6.16 13.91
N GLU A 86 -5.20 -7.36 14.48
CA GLU A 86 -4.01 -7.93 15.12
C GLU A 86 -2.88 -8.16 14.11
N LEU A 87 -3.21 -8.65 12.91
CA LEU A 87 -2.23 -8.86 11.85
C LEU A 87 -1.58 -7.55 11.39
N VAL A 88 -2.37 -6.53 11.02
CA VAL A 88 -1.82 -5.27 10.53
C VAL A 88 -1.06 -4.52 11.62
N LEU A 89 -1.50 -4.59 12.88
CA LEU A 89 -0.75 -4.04 14.01
C LEU A 89 0.58 -4.76 14.19
N ALA A 90 0.59 -6.09 14.18
CA ALA A 90 1.79 -6.92 14.32
C ALA A 90 2.82 -6.67 13.21
N LEU A 91 2.37 -6.44 11.98
CA LEU A 91 3.23 -6.07 10.85
C LEU A 91 3.75 -4.62 10.94
N GLY A 92 3.28 -3.85 11.92
CA GLY A 92 3.70 -2.46 12.16
C GLY A 92 2.89 -1.42 11.41
N ALA A 93 1.78 -1.78 10.74
CA ALA A 93 0.96 -0.83 10.02
C ALA A 93 0.31 0.22 10.96
N CYS A 94 0.02 1.38 10.39
CA CYS A 94 -0.62 2.51 11.05
C CYS A 94 -1.83 3.01 10.25
N ALA A 95 -2.66 3.83 10.86
CA ALA A 95 -3.84 4.41 10.20
C ALA A 95 -3.41 5.43 9.15
N ALA A 96 -4.04 5.40 7.97
CA ALA A 96 -3.89 6.43 6.94
C ALA A 96 -4.72 7.70 7.28
N SER A 97 -4.48 8.27 8.45
CA SER A 97 -5.09 9.51 8.94
C SER A 97 -4.05 10.62 9.12
N LYS A 98 -4.50 11.87 9.13
CA LYS A 98 -3.61 13.02 9.34
C LYS A 98 -2.88 12.88 10.68
N GLU A 99 -3.62 12.55 11.73
CA GLU A 99 -3.16 12.48 13.11
C GLU A 99 -2.08 11.40 13.25
N SER A 100 -2.30 10.22 12.66
CA SER A 100 -1.31 9.14 12.68
C SER A 100 -0.07 9.49 11.86
N MET A 101 -0.21 10.20 10.74
CA MET A 101 0.92 10.65 9.93
C MET A 101 1.77 11.66 10.69
N VAL A 102 1.15 12.71 11.24
CA VAL A 102 1.83 13.75 12.01
C VAL A 102 2.56 13.12 13.20
N HIS A 103 1.89 12.25 13.98
CA HIS A 103 2.50 11.56 15.11
C HIS A 103 3.76 10.76 14.73
N LEU A 104 3.71 10.03 13.60
CA LEU A 104 4.87 9.24 13.15
C LEU A 104 6.02 10.12 12.66
N LEU A 105 5.70 11.22 11.97
CA LEU A 105 6.66 12.10 11.32
C LEU A 105 7.34 13.09 12.27
N GLU A 106 6.64 13.54 13.32
CA GLU A 106 7.20 14.42 14.35
C GLU A 106 8.07 13.66 15.36
N ASP A 107 7.83 12.36 15.55
CA ASP A 107 8.67 11.55 16.43
C ASP A 107 10.02 11.25 15.76
N THR A 108 11.06 11.93 16.26
CA THR A 108 12.45 11.88 15.80
C THR A 108 13.32 10.88 16.58
N SER A 109 12.73 10.06 17.46
CA SER A 109 13.46 9.04 18.23
C SER A 109 14.21 8.04 17.36
N GLN A 110 13.68 7.76 16.16
CA GLN A 110 14.29 6.92 15.16
C GLN A 110 13.89 7.38 13.75
N PRO A 111 14.78 7.28 12.75
CA PRO A 111 14.47 7.56 11.36
C PRO A 111 13.44 6.58 10.78
N LYS A 112 12.40 7.11 10.14
CA LYS A 112 11.29 6.31 9.61
C LYS A 112 11.03 6.59 8.14
N ALA A 113 10.63 5.54 7.43
CA ALA A 113 9.95 5.66 6.14
C ALA A 113 8.45 5.45 6.35
N VAL A 114 7.69 6.53 6.43
CA VAL A 114 6.22 6.46 6.50
C VAL A 114 5.68 6.27 5.10
N VAL A 115 4.99 5.17 4.83
CA VAL A 115 4.60 4.76 3.48
C VAL A 115 3.10 4.96 3.26
N LEU A 116 2.76 5.86 2.34
CA LEU A 116 1.39 6.22 2.00
C LEU A 116 1.08 5.89 0.53
N MET A 117 0.04 5.09 0.32
CA MET A 117 -0.56 4.92 -1.00
C MET A 117 -1.50 6.11 -1.29
N VAL A 118 -0.97 7.14 -1.96
CA VAL A 118 -1.59 8.47 -2.07
C VAL A 118 -2.97 8.43 -2.73
N GLY A 119 -3.16 7.55 -3.70
CA GLY A 119 -4.43 7.35 -4.38
C GLY A 119 -5.55 6.78 -3.52
N GLY A 120 -5.19 5.99 -2.51
CA GLY A 120 -6.10 5.24 -1.66
C GLY A 120 -7.13 4.41 -2.44
N ALA A 121 -8.29 4.24 -1.83
CA ALA A 121 -9.43 3.50 -2.40
C ALA A 121 -9.89 4.02 -3.79
N SER A 122 -9.63 5.29 -4.13
CA SER A 122 -10.04 5.84 -5.43
C SER A 122 -9.18 5.32 -6.58
N GLU A 123 -7.88 5.11 -6.37
CA GLU A 123 -7.02 4.47 -7.36
C GLU A 123 -7.28 2.97 -7.42
N ALA A 124 -7.47 2.32 -6.26
CA ALA A 124 -7.83 0.90 -6.21
C ALA A 124 -9.07 0.58 -7.05
N PHE A 125 -10.09 1.44 -6.97
CA PHE A 125 -11.31 1.31 -7.75
C PHE A 125 -11.10 1.42 -9.27
N LYS A 126 -10.11 2.21 -9.69
CA LYS A 126 -9.77 2.42 -11.11
C LYS A 126 -8.72 1.44 -11.62
N CYS A 127 -8.20 0.57 -10.76
CA CYS A 127 -7.17 -0.40 -11.13
C CYS A 127 -7.70 -1.30 -12.25
N ARG A 128 -6.96 -1.32 -13.37
CA ARG A 128 -7.20 -2.19 -14.53
C ARG A 128 -5.84 -2.66 -15.05
N PRO A 129 -5.69 -3.94 -15.42
CA PRO A 129 -4.45 -4.46 -16.00
C PRO A 129 -3.99 -3.64 -17.20
N GLY A 130 -2.67 -3.50 -17.35
CA GLY A 130 -2.03 -2.78 -18.44
C GLY A 130 -2.15 -1.25 -18.38
N THR A 131 -2.73 -0.69 -17.31
CA THR A 131 -2.90 0.76 -17.18
C THR A 131 -2.47 1.28 -15.81
N TYR A 132 -1.98 2.52 -15.78
CA TYR A 132 -1.64 3.24 -14.55
C TYR A 132 -2.54 4.47 -14.41
N ARG A 133 -3.59 4.36 -13.59
CA ARG A 133 -4.55 5.45 -13.36
C ARG A 133 -4.31 6.12 -12.02
N ILE A 134 -3.45 7.14 -12.02
CA ILE A 134 -3.03 7.86 -10.82
C ILE A 134 -3.95 9.05 -10.55
N ILE A 135 -4.37 9.23 -9.29
CA ILE A 135 -5.20 10.33 -8.82
C ILE A 135 -4.36 11.22 -7.92
N LEU A 136 -3.56 12.09 -8.54
CA LEU A 136 -2.67 13.00 -7.81
C LEU A 136 -3.20 14.44 -7.74
N LYS A 137 -3.77 14.97 -8.84
CA LYS A 137 -4.15 16.39 -8.97
C LYS A 137 -5.04 16.89 -7.82
N LYS A 138 -5.94 16.04 -7.32
CA LYS A 138 -6.90 16.36 -6.23
C LYS A 138 -6.41 15.94 -4.83
N ARG A 139 -5.28 15.23 -4.71
CA ARG A 139 -4.75 14.72 -3.44
C ARG A 139 -3.64 15.66 -2.96
N LYS A 140 -3.98 16.59 -2.07
CA LYS A 140 -3.01 17.58 -1.52
C LYS A 140 -2.79 17.45 -0.01
N GLY A 141 -3.57 16.61 0.67
CA GLY A 141 -3.47 16.44 2.13
C GLY A 141 -2.11 15.95 2.60
N PHE A 142 -1.51 14.97 1.90
CA PHE A 142 -0.18 14.46 2.26
C PHE A 142 0.93 15.52 2.08
N ILE A 143 0.80 16.39 1.08
CA ILE A 143 1.71 17.52 0.86
C ILE A 143 1.56 18.52 2.02
N LYS A 144 0.32 18.81 2.43
CA LYS A 144 0.06 19.67 3.59
C LYS A 144 0.71 19.11 4.86
N VAL A 145 0.59 17.81 5.11
CA VAL A 145 1.25 17.15 6.26
C VAL A 145 2.78 17.21 6.16
N ALA A 146 3.34 16.97 4.98
CA ALA A 146 4.78 17.07 4.77
C ALA A 146 5.31 18.48 5.02
N LEU A 147 4.58 19.51 4.59
CA LEU A 147 4.90 20.91 4.88
C LEU A 147 4.77 21.24 6.37
N GLU A 148 3.71 20.77 7.03
CA GLU A 148 3.48 20.98 8.48
C GLU A 148 4.60 20.36 9.33
N THR A 149 5.13 19.19 8.92
CA THR A 149 6.14 18.42 9.67
C THR A 149 7.57 18.64 9.19
N GLY A 150 7.79 19.41 8.12
CA GLY A 150 9.12 19.56 7.49
C GLY A 150 9.67 18.28 6.87
N THR A 151 8.81 17.31 6.55
CA THR A 151 9.20 15.97 6.09
C THR A 151 9.46 15.94 4.57
N PRO A 152 10.61 15.45 4.10
CA PRO A 152 10.85 15.23 2.68
C PRO A 152 9.92 14.16 2.07
N LEU A 153 9.44 14.44 0.86
CA LEU A 153 8.63 13.49 0.08
C LEU A 153 9.53 12.59 -0.77
N VAL A 154 9.29 11.28 -0.73
CA VAL A 154 9.97 10.30 -1.58
C VAL A 154 8.95 9.68 -2.53
N PRO A 155 8.96 9.99 -3.84
CA PRO A 155 8.07 9.33 -4.77
C PRO A 155 8.50 7.87 -4.97
N VAL A 156 7.54 6.96 -4.90
CA VAL A 156 7.73 5.52 -5.11
C VAL A 156 6.73 5.06 -6.17
N PHE A 157 7.21 4.32 -7.16
CA PHE A 157 6.38 3.79 -8.22
C PHE A 157 6.43 2.26 -8.23
N SER A 158 5.28 1.60 -8.31
CA SER A 158 5.14 0.14 -8.37
C SER A 158 4.69 -0.29 -9.76
N PHE A 159 5.63 -0.75 -10.58
CA PHE A 159 5.34 -1.29 -11.91
C PHE A 159 4.77 -2.70 -11.79
N GLY A 160 3.78 -3.03 -12.62
CA GLY A 160 3.13 -4.36 -12.61
C GLY A 160 2.05 -4.56 -11.55
N GLU A 161 1.95 -3.66 -10.55
CA GLU A 161 0.97 -3.72 -9.46
C GLU A 161 -0.49 -3.80 -9.96
N THR A 162 -0.82 -3.14 -11.08
CA THR A 162 -2.18 -3.16 -11.64
C THR A 162 -2.51 -4.42 -12.41
N ASN A 163 -1.53 -5.28 -12.70
CA ASN A 163 -1.72 -6.55 -13.41
C ASN A 163 -2.11 -7.70 -12.47
N LEU A 164 -1.99 -7.50 -11.16
CA LEU A 164 -2.27 -8.53 -10.14
C LEU A 164 -3.76 -8.89 -10.07
N TYR A 165 -4.63 -7.92 -10.34
CA TYR A 165 -6.06 -8.12 -10.36
C TYR A 165 -6.70 -7.35 -11.50
N ASP A 166 -7.72 -7.97 -12.09
CA ASP A 166 -8.73 -7.24 -12.83
C ASP A 166 -9.98 -7.06 -11.95
N GLN A 167 -10.95 -6.30 -12.42
CA GLN A 167 -12.19 -6.03 -11.72
C GLN A 167 -13.34 -6.09 -12.70
N VAL A 168 -14.49 -6.54 -12.21
CA VAL A 168 -15.75 -6.45 -12.96
C VAL A 168 -15.91 -5.02 -13.49
N SER A 169 -16.14 -4.92 -14.79
CA SER A 169 -16.32 -3.64 -15.47
C SER A 169 -17.46 -2.86 -14.84
N ASN A 170 -17.16 -1.61 -14.49
CA ASN A 170 -18.11 -0.75 -13.83
C ASN A 170 -18.09 0.65 -14.46
N PRO A 171 -18.67 0.81 -15.66
CA PRO A 171 -18.57 2.05 -16.42
C PRO A 171 -19.25 3.21 -15.68
N PRO A 172 -18.71 4.44 -15.79
CA PRO A 172 -19.36 5.64 -15.24
C PRO A 172 -20.81 5.73 -15.72
N GLY A 173 -21.74 5.93 -14.78
CA GLY A 173 -23.18 5.99 -15.07
C GLY A 173 -23.94 4.67 -14.90
N SER A 174 -23.26 3.54 -14.71
CA SER A 174 -23.96 2.29 -14.38
C SER A 174 -24.46 2.26 -12.93
N TRP A 175 -25.51 1.47 -12.68
CA TRP A 175 -26.07 1.30 -11.34
C TRP A 175 -25.02 0.78 -10.33
N LEU A 176 -24.22 -0.21 -10.75
CA LEU A 176 -23.13 -0.76 -9.94
C LEU A 176 -22.09 0.32 -9.58
N HIS A 177 -21.83 1.29 -10.46
CA HIS A 177 -20.91 2.40 -10.20
C HIS A 177 -21.43 3.32 -9.12
N SER A 178 -22.70 3.69 -9.21
CA SER A 178 -23.36 4.54 -8.23
C SER A 178 -23.39 3.89 -6.84
N VAL A 179 -23.68 2.59 -6.76
CA VAL A 179 -23.66 1.84 -5.50
C VAL A 179 -22.24 1.78 -4.92
N GLN A 180 -21.25 1.35 -5.70
CA GLN A 180 -19.88 1.23 -5.22
C GLN A 180 -19.26 2.59 -4.84
N ASP A 181 -19.55 3.67 -5.58
CA ASP A 181 -19.06 5.01 -5.26
C ASP A 181 -19.69 5.56 -3.96
N LYS A 182 -20.97 5.25 -3.71
CA LYS A 182 -21.65 5.59 -2.46
C LYS A 182 -21.04 4.83 -1.27
N PHE A 183 -20.82 3.52 -1.40
CA PHE A 183 -20.12 2.72 -0.38
C PHE A 183 -18.70 3.22 -0.14
N ARG A 184 -17.95 3.57 -1.19
CA ARG A 184 -16.60 4.17 -1.05
C ARG A 184 -16.62 5.48 -0.26
N LYS A 185 -17.59 6.36 -0.52
CA LYS A 185 -17.72 7.65 0.17
C LYS A 185 -18.10 7.49 1.65
N VAL A 186 -18.94 6.49 1.96
CA VAL A 186 -19.45 6.27 3.32
C VAL A 186 -18.50 5.43 4.18
N LEU A 187 -17.99 4.33 3.64
CA LEU A 187 -17.19 3.35 4.40
C LEU A 187 -15.69 3.52 4.21
N GLY A 188 -15.24 4.33 3.25
CA GLY A 188 -13.81 4.45 2.89
C GLY A 188 -13.22 3.19 2.25
N ILE A 189 -14.00 2.10 2.15
CA ILE A 189 -13.65 0.84 1.51
C ILE A 189 -14.19 0.85 0.08
N ALA A 190 -13.37 0.49 -0.90
CA ALA A 190 -13.83 0.23 -2.25
C ALA A 190 -14.29 -1.23 -2.34
N PRO A 191 -15.60 -1.52 -2.48
CA PRO A 191 -16.06 -2.88 -2.75
C PRO A 191 -15.73 -3.24 -4.20
N CYS A 192 -14.44 -3.51 -4.47
CA CYS A 192 -13.96 -4.06 -5.71
C CYS A 192 -14.30 -5.55 -5.75
N ILE A 193 -14.87 -6.04 -6.84
CA ILE A 193 -15.04 -7.48 -7.06
C ILE A 193 -13.80 -7.95 -7.83
N PRO A 194 -12.83 -8.61 -7.16
CA PRO A 194 -11.58 -9.00 -7.79
C PRO A 194 -11.82 -10.10 -8.83
N ILE A 195 -11.18 -9.94 -9.99
CA ILE A 195 -11.02 -10.99 -10.99
C ILE A 195 -9.52 -11.28 -11.09
N GLY A 196 -9.09 -12.32 -10.39
CA GLY A 196 -7.76 -12.89 -10.46
C GLY A 196 -7.78 -14.28 -11.09
N ARG A 197 -6.98 -15.18 -10.54
CA ARG A 197 -6.89 -16.60 -10.91
C ARG A 197 -7.54 -17.52 -9.87
N GLY A 198 -7.73 -18.79 -10.24
CA GLY A 198 -8.14 -19.84 -9.32
C GLY A 198 -6.96 -20.46 -8.59
N ILE A 199 -7.23 -21.31 -7.60
CA ILE A 199 -6.17 -22.11 -6.93
C ILE A 199 -5.48 -23.02 -7.97
N PHE A 200 -6.29 -23.70 -8.78
CA PHE A 200 -5.84 -24.73 -9.73
C PHE A 200 -5.85 -24.30 -11.21
N GLN A 201 -6.21 -23.05 -11.53
CA GLN A 201 -6.28 -22.53 -12.91
C GLN A 201 -5.99 -21.03 -12.98
N TYR A 202 -5.79 -20.49 -14.19
CA TYR A 202 -5.42 -19.08 -14.44
C TYR A 202 -6.52 -18.19 -15.03
N ASN A 203 -7.69 -18.74 -15.34
CA ASN A 203 -8.76 -18.09 -16.09
C ASN A 203 -9.70 -17.21 -15.23
N PHE A 204 -10.02 -17.59 -13.98
CA PHE A 204 -10.89 -16.79 -13.11
C PHE A 204 -10.72 -17.13 -11.62
N GLY A 205 -10.95 -16.18 -10.70
CA GLY A 205 -11.00 -16.46 -9.25
C GLY A 205 -10.63 -15.24 -8.41
N VAL A 206 -10.37 -15.47 -7.11
CA VAL A 206 -10.07 -14.40 -6.14
C VAL A 206 -8.59 -14.30 -5.78
N ILE A 207 -7.77 -15.23 -6.27
CA ILE A 207 -6.33 -15.25 -6.02
C ILE A 207 -5.67 -14.26 -6.98
N PRO A 208 -4.73 -13.42 -6.51
CA PRO A 208 -4.06 -12.48 -7.40
C PRO A 208 -3.30 -13.21 -8.50
N ARG A 209 -3.20 -12.64 -9.70
CA ARG A 209 -2.38 -13.19 -10.78
C ARG A 209 -0.91 -13.16 -10.38
N ARG A 210 -0.17 -14.21 -10.76
CA ARG A 210 1.27 -14.25 -10.59
C ARG A 210 1.90 -13.32 -11.63
N HIS A 211 2.42 -12.19 -11.19
CA HIS A 211 3.05 -11.21 -12.07
C HIS A 211 4.16 -10.50 -11.28
N PRO A 212 5.32 -10.19 -11.89
CA PRO A 212 6.36 -9.41 -11.25
C PRO A 212 5.86 -8.02 -10.85
N VAL A 213 6.32 -7.52 -9.70
CA VAL A 213 6.12 -6.13 -9.29
C VAL A 213 7.47 -5.55 -8.86
N SER A 214 7.83 -4.40 -9.40
CA SER A 214 9.11 -3.71 -9.19
C SER A 214 8.91 -2.25 -8.83
#